data_AF-A0AAP3AHH9-F1
#
_entry.id   AF-A0AAP3AHH9-F1
#
_cell.length_a   1.000
_cell.length_b   1.000
_cell.length_c   1.000
_cell.angle_alpha   90.00
_cell.angle_beta   90.00
_cell.angle_gamma   90.00
#
_symmetry.space_group_name_H-M   'P 1'
#
loop_
_entity.id
_entity.type
_entity.pdbx_description
1 polymer ?
#
loop_
_entity_poly.entity_id
_entity_poly.type
_entity_poly.pdbx_seq_one_letter_code
_entity_poly.pdbx_strand_id
1 'polypeptide(L)'
;MSRVTKTTAYTGAVLALALTLTGCNGGGTPGGNSTSASASQSSLAPIEDGSSSANVSSSSASSSSTSASSSALPEYKPVTSKKPGGQEEAKASAFKAVELLYTVSSDVLNSGDAKNADRLSVAAQQGELTQQKANVEKTLATGATYRGASKVELIDGLAGPSVHADGTLVENASVNLRVCEDNSGVKITGKDGKPVDTGATQRFIVKYAVLWNEDDGVWSVVSSELPPLNGPEETSC
;
A
#
# COMPACT_ATOMS: atom_id res chain seq x y z
N MET A 1 -16.78 -43.89 3.76
CA MET A 1 -15.80 -43.43 2.77
C MET A 1 -15.40 -42.01 3.14
N SER A 2 -14.26 -41.85 3.83
CA SER A 2 -13.76 -40.54 4.24
C SER A 2 -12.94 -39.92 3.11
N ARG A 3 -13.40 -38.81 2.54
CA ARG A 3 -12.57 -37.98 1.67
C ARG A 3 -11.80 -37.00 2.54
N VAL A 4 -10.53 -37.32 2.77
CA VAL A 4 -9.54 -36.37 3.31
C VAL A 4 -9.18 -35.43 2.16
N THR A 5 -9.76 -34.24 2.15
CA THR A 5 -9.30 -33.16 1.27
C THR A 5 -8.04 -32.59 1.91
N LYS A 6 -6.88 -32.88 1.32
CA LYS A 6 -5.62 -32.20 1.65
C LYS A 6 -5.79 -30.72 1.30
N THR A 7 -5.95 -29.87 2.31
CA THR A 7 -5.83 -28.43 2.16
C THR A 7 -4.34 -28.09 2.06
N THR A 8 -3.85 -27.95 0.84
CA THR A 8 -2.54 -27.33 0.59
C THR A 8 -2.68 -25.86 0.96
N ALA A 9 -2.12 -25.48 2.11
CA ALA A 9 -1.93 -24.08 2.47
C ALA A 9 -0.96 -23.47 1.44
N TYR A 10 -1.50 -22.71 0.49
CA TYR A 10 -0.70 -21.86 -0.37
C TYR A 10 -0.33 -20.61 0.43
N THR A 11 0.87 -20.66 0.99
CA THR A 11 1.59 -19.55 1.60
C THR A 11 1.59 -18.36 0.62
N GLY A 12 0.78 -17.35 0.91
CA GLY A 12 0.66 -16.13 0.10
C GLY A 12 2.00 -15.43 -0.02
N ALA A 13 2.37 -15.12 -1.27
CA ALA A 13 3.65 -14.54 -1.61
C ALA A 13 3.86 -13.20 -0.90
N VAL A 14 4.95 -13.19 -0.12
CA VAL A 14 5.69 -12.01 0.32
C VAL A 14 5.94 -11.11 -0.90
N LEU A 15 5.72 -9.79 -0.80
CA LEU A 15 6.51 -8.85 -1.61
C LEU A 15 7.97 -9.12 -1.25
N ALA A 16 8.60 -10.00 -2.02
CA ALA A 16 9.97 -10.42 -1.81
C ALA A 16 10.85 -9.23 -2.16
N LEU A 17 11.32 -8.54 -1.13
CA LEU A 17 12.53 -7.74 -1.19
C LEU A 17 13.64 -8.63 -1.74
N ALA A 18 13.95 -8.49 -3.03
CA ALA A 18 15.06 -9.16 -3.66
C ALA A 18 16.37 -8.59 -3.09
N LEU A 19 16.88 -9.20 -2.01
CA LEU A 19 18.25 -9.04 -1.58
C LEU A 19 19.15 -9.72 -2.63
N THR A 20 19.57 -8.99 -3.65
CA THR A 20 20.65 -9.43 -4.54
C THR A 20 21.97 -9.39 -3.79
N LEU A 21 22.24 -10.42 -2.98
CA LEU A 21 23.60 -10.80 -2.62
C LEU A 21 24.17 -11.67 -3.75
N THR A 22 24.93 -11.07 -4.66
CA THR A 22 26.15 -11.69 -5.21
C THR A 22 27.10 -10.59 -5.65
N GLY A 23 28.06 -10.28 -4.78
CA GLY A 23 29.39 -9.90 -5.22
C GLY A 23 30.27 -11.14 -5.08
N CYS A 24 30.73 -11.72 -6.20
CA CYS A 24 32.03 -12.37 -6.26
C CYS A 24 32.52 -12.50 -7.70
N ASN A 25 33.72 -11.97 -7.88
CA ASN A 25 34.63 -11.87 -9.02
C ASN A 25 34.72 -13.09 -9.96
N GLY A 26 34.85 -12.83 -11.28
CA GLY A 26 35.30 -13.83 -12.27
C GLY A 26 35.23 -13.30 -13.70
N GLY A 27 36.38 -12.95 -14.28
CA GLY A 27 36.51 -12.18 -15.52
C GLY A 27 36.12 -12.89 -16.83
N GLY A 28 36.09 -12.10 -17.90
CA GLY A 28 35.98 -12.57 -19.28
C GLY A 28 35.50 -11.50 -20.27
N THR A 29 36.43 -10.69 -20.79
CA THR A 29 36.36 -10.08 -22.15
C THR A 29 36.97 -11.15 -23.08
N PRO A 30 36.48 -11.45 -24.31
CA PRO A 30 36.41 -10.46 -25.39
C PRO A 30 35.36 -10.63 -26.52
N GLY A 31 35.17 -9.55 -27.28
CA GLY A 31 35.14 -9.61 -28.75
C GLY A 31 33.82 -9.21 -29.45
N GLY A 32 33.90 -8.23 -30.35
CA GLY A 32 33.04 -8.20 -31.55
C GLY A 32 32.48 -6.87 -32.05
N ASN A 33 33.33 -6.08 -32.71
CA ASN A 33 33.07 -5.18 -33.86
C ASN A 33 31.91 -4.15 -33.86
N SER A 34 32.35 -2.88 -33.73
CA SER A 34 32.19 -1.76 -34.69
C SER A 34 30.91 -1.63 -35.52
N THR A 35 30.20 -0.51 -35.33
CA THR A 35 29.94 0.41 -36.45
C THR A 35 29.84 1.84 -35.94
N SER A 36 30.66 2.71 -36.52
CA SER A 36 30.71 4.15 -36.28
C SER A 36 29.67 4.87 -37.16
N ALA A 37 29.03 5.90 -36.62
CA ALA A 37 28.52 7.02 -37.40
C ALA A 37 28.76 8.33 -36.62
N SER A 38 29.83 9.04 -37.01
CA SER A 38 29.93 10.50 -36.93
C SER A 38 29.01 11.09 -38.02
N ALA A 39 28.54 12.33 -38.04
CA ALA A 39 28.75 13.56 -37.29
C ALA A 39 27.49 14.43 -37.48
N SER A 40 27.28 15.43 -36.62
CA SER A 40 27.15 16.83 -37.09
C SER A 40 27.17 17.77 -35.89
N GLN A 41 28.19 18.62 -35.88
CA GLN A 41 28.34 19.78 -35.01
C GLN A 41 27.38 20.88 -35.48
N SER A 42 26.80 21.62 -34.54
CA SER A 42 26.59 23.05 -34.72
C SER A 42 26.70 23.77 -33.38
N SER A 43 27.64 24.69 -33.40
CA SER A 43 28.14 25.61 -32.39
C SER A 43 27.14 26.71 -32.03
N LEU A 44 27.12 27.13 -30.76
CA LEU A 44 26.98 28.54 -30.40
C LEU A 44 27.84 28.83 -29.15
N ALA A 45 28.36 30.06 -29.13
CA ALA A 45 29.54 30.55 -28.44
C ALA A 45 29.35 30.82 -26.92
N PRO A 46 30.45 31.09 -26.17
CA PRO A 46 30.47 31.18 -24.71
C PRO A 46 30.15 32.59 -24.20
N ILE A 47 29.68 32.68 -22.97
CA ILE A 47 29.67 33.93 -22.18
C ILE A 47 30.50 33.70 -20.92
N GLU A 48 31.58 34.48 -20.82
CA GLU A 48 32.49 34.52 -19.69
C GLU A 48 31.96 35.35 -18.52
N ASP A 49 32.34 34.86 -17.35
CA ASP A 49 32.65 35.47 -16.06
C ASP A 49 32.38 36.96 -15.77
N GLY A 50 31.75 37.17 -14.60
CA GLY A 50 31.82 38.38 -13.79
C GLY A 50 31.93 37.98 -12.32
N SER A 51 33.16 37.94 -11.82
CA SER A 51 33.55 37.43 -10.50
C SER A 51 33.53 38.51 -9.40
N SER A 52 33.58 38.03 -8.15
CA SER A 52 34.00 38.70 -6.89
C SER A 52 32.92 39.33 -6.00
N SER A 53 32.60 38.70 -4.87
CA SER A 53 33.39 38.90 -3.64
C SER A 53 32.84 38.08 -2.48
N ALA A 54 33.78 37.52 -1.72
CA ALA A 54 33.55 36.73 -0.52
C ALA A 54 32.88 37.53 0.60
N ASN A 55 32.10 36.86 1.43
CA ASN A 55 32.25 37.03 2.87
C ASN A 55 32.02 35.71 3.61
N VAL A 56 33.06 35.32 4.33
CA VAL A 56 33.10 34.22 5.29
C VAL A 56 32.52 34.76 6.60
N SER A 57 31.66 33.99 7.27
CA SER A 57 31.82 33.64 8.69
C SER A 57 30.54 33.07 9.31
N SER A 58 30.67 31.79 9.65
CA SER A 58 30.32 31.15 10.94
C SER A 58 28.88 31.05 11.43
N SER A 59 28.65 29.84 11.98
CA SER A 59 27.74 29.50 13.07
C SER A 59 26.25 29.59 12.79
N SER A 60 25.68 28.46 12.36
CA SER A 60 25.06 27.55 13.33
C SER A 60 24.61 26.30 12.58
N ALA A 61 25.17 25.16 12.99
CA ALA A 61 24.56 23.88 12.75
C ALA A 61 23.20 23.90 13.46
N SER A 62 22.16 24.36 12.77
CA SER A 62 20.80 24.02 13.14
C SER A 62 20.59 22.60 12.64
N SER A 63 21.09 21.66 13.43
CA SER A 63 20.55 20.32 13.49
C SER A 63 19.07 20.48 13.81
N SER A 64 18.23 20.68 12.80
CA SER A 64 16.81 20.42 12.90
C SER A 64 16.66 18.92 12.96
N SER A 65 17.07 18.34 14.09
CA SER A 65 16.39 17.19 14.65
C SER A 65 14.96 17.67 14.90
N THR A 66 14.12 17.62 13.87
CA THR A 66 12.75 17.18 14.08
C THR A 66 12.86 15.79 14.67
N SER A 67 13.11 15.75 15.99
CA SER A 67 12.68 14.67 16.84
C SER A 67 11.29 14.36 16.34
N ALA A 68 11.10 13.15 15.80
CA ALA A 68 9.80 12.64 15.43
C ALA A 68 8.95 12.81 16.68
N SER A 69 8.14 13.86 16.70
CA SER A 69 7.18 14.08 17.75
C SER A 69 6.38 12.80 17.75
N SER A 70 6.40 12.08 18.87
CA SER A 70 5.55 10.92 19.13
C SER A 70 4.11 11.44 19.19
N SER A 71 3.62 11.93 18.05
CA SER A 71 2.25 12.38 17.88
C SER A 71 1.44 11.10 17.94
N ALA A 72 0.75 10.91 19.07
CA ALA A 72 -0.21 9.85 19.21
C ALA A 72 -1.11 9.85 17.96
N LEU A 73 -1.32 8.67 17.38
CA LEU A 73 -2.20 8.55 16.22
C LEU A 73 -3.58 9.11 16.57
N PRO A 74 -4.28 9.72 15.60
CA PRO A 74 -5.61 10.23 15.84
C PRO A 74 -6.56 9.09 16.25
N GLU A 75 -7.63 9.46 16.93
CA GLU A 75 -8.71 8.53 17.21
C GLU A 75 -9.60 8.37 15.97
N TYR A 76 -9.74 7.15 15.49
CA TYR A 76 -10.57 6.82 14.34
C TYR A 76 -11.95 6.35 14.79
N LYS A 77 -12.97 6.70 14.01
CA LYS A 77 -14.33 6.20 14.20
C LYS A 77 -14.67 5.22 13.08
N PRO A 78 -15.33 4.09 13.38
CA PRO A 78 -15.80 3.18 12.35
C PRO A 78 -16.83 3.87 11.45
N VAL A 79 -16.94 3.41 10.21
CA VAL A 79 -18.00 3.86 9.30
C VAL A 79 -19.29 3.19 9.74
N THR A 80 -20.31 4.00 10.07
CA THR A 80 -21.61 3.50 10.51
C THR A 80 -22.74 4.02 9.65
N SER A 81 -23.81 3.24 9.55
CA SER A 81 -25.07 3.65 8.97
C SER A 81 -26.23 2.92 9.64
N LYS A 82 -27.46 3.39 9.39
CA LYS A 82 -28.64 2.55 9.57
C LYS A 82 -28.60 1.38 8.56
N LYS A 83 -29.56 0.47 8.68
CA LYS A 83 -29.78 -0.58 7.69
C LYS A 83 -29.83 0.02 6.27
N PRO A 84 -28.99 -0.45 5.34
CA PRO A 84 -28.87 0.16 4.02
C PRO A 84 -30.18 0.04 3.23
N GLY A 85 -30.70 1.18 2.76
CA GLY A 85 -31.97 1.25 2.03
C GLY A 85 -31.85 0.92 0.55
N GLY A 86 -30.64 0.91 -0.01
CA GLY A 86 -30.40 0.63 -1.42
C GLY A 86 -28.93 0.45 -1.79
N GLN A 87 -28.70 0.01 -3.02
CA GLN A 87 -27.37 -0.37 -3.52
C GLN A 87 -26.38 0.80 -3.54
N GLU A 88 -26.78 2.01 -3.94
CA GLU A 88 -25.88 3.17 -3.96
C GLU A 88 -25.40 3.59 -2.57
N GLU A 89 -26.31 3.57 -1.58
CA GLU A 89 -25.98 3.89 -0.18
C GLU A 89 -25.01 2.85 0.40
N ALA A 90 -25.27 1.57 0.15
CA ALA A 90 -24.41 0.48 0.58
C ALA A 90 -23.01 0.58 -0.05
N LYS A 91 -22.92 0.80 -1.37
CA LYS A 91 -21.64 0.97 -2.07
C LYS A 91 -20.84 2.15 -1.53
N ALA A 92 -21.47 3.30 -1.32
CA ALA A 92 -20.80 4.47 -0.78
C ALA A 92 -20.29 4.25 0.65
N SER A 93 -21.07 3.58 1.49
CA SER A 93 -20.68 3.28 2.87
C SER A 93 -19.57 2.23 2.93
N ALA A 94 -19.66 1.20 2.09
CA ALA A 94 -18.63 0.19 1.96
C ALA A 94 -17.31 0.77 1.46
N PHE A 95 -17.34 1.65 0.45
CA PHE A 95 -16.12 2.29 -0.06
C PHE A 95 -15.47 3.20 1.00
N LYS A 96 -16.26 3.93 1.80
CA LYS A 96 -15.73 4.69 2.94
C LYS A 96 -15.02 3.80 3.97
N ALA A 97 -15.46 2.56 4.16
CA ALA A 97 -14.77 1.63 5.06
C ALA A 97 -13.39 1.22 4.50
N VAL A 98 -13.27 1.08 3.16
CA VAL A 98 -11.97 0.87 2.49
C VAL A 98 -11.09 2.11 2.60
N GLU A 99 -11.63 3.32 2.40
CA GLU A 99 -10.88 4.57 2.61
C GLU A 99 -10.36 4.70 4.05
N LEU A 100 -11.18 4.32 5.03
CA LEU A 100 -10.78 4.30 6.45
C LEU A 100 -9.69 3.26 6.70
N LEU A 101 -9.79 2.06 6.13
CA LEU A 101 -8.74 1.04 6.24
C LEU A 101 -7.40 1.57 5.74
N TYR A 102 -7.39 2.25 4.59
CA TYR A 102 -6.19 2.84 4.01
C TYR A 102 -5.61 3.98 4.82
N THR A 103 -6.48 4.83 5.36
CA THR A 103 -6.08 5.94 6.25
C THR A 103 -5.39 5.38 7.49
N VAL A 104 -6.03 4.44 8.18
CA VAL A 104 -5.50 3.84 9.41
C VAL A 104 -4.21 3.06 9.13
N SER A 105 -4.18 2.25 8.07
CA SER A 105 -3.00 1.46 7.70
C SER A 105 -1.80 2.34 7.40
N SER A 106 -2.00 3.41 6.62
CA SER A 106 -0.96 4.39 6.32
C SER A 106 -0.44 5.04 7.60
N ASP A 107 -1.33 5.53 8.46
CA ASP A 107 -0.93 6.22 9.69
C ASP A 107 -0.19 5.28 10.67
N VAL A 108 -0.63 4.03 10.80
CA VAL A 108 0.06 2.99 11.59
C VAL A 108 1.46 2.69 11.04
N LEU A 109 1.61 2.53 9.72
CA LEU A 109 2.91 2.29 9.09
C LEU A 109 3.83 3.50 9.23
N ASN A 110 3.31 4.73 9.05
CA ASN A 110 4.07 5.97 9.23
C ASN A 110 4.54 6.19 10.67
N SER A 111 3.77 5.70 11.65
CA SER A 111 4.14 5.77 13.07
C SER A 111 5.37 4.93 13.39
N GLY A 112 5.65 3.89 12.59
CA GLY A 112 6.76 2.96 12.82
C GLY A 112 6.62 2.09 14.06
N ASP A 113 5.41 1.96 14.63
CA ASP A 113 5.15 1.16 15.84
C ASP A 113 4.06 0.13 15.58
N ALA A 114 4.45 -1.15 15.53
CA ALA A 114 3.56 -2.27 15.27
C ALA A 114 2.46 -2.43 16.35
N LYS A 115 2.66 -1.89 17.56
CA LYS A 115 1.61 -1.89 18.60
C LYS A 115 0.37 -1.11 18.19
N ASN A 116 0.50 -0.20 17.23
CA ASN A 116 -0.63 0.55 16.69
C ASN A 116 -1.48 -0.26 15.69
N ALA A 117 -1.08 -1.49 15.33
CA ALA A 117 -1.83 -2.33 14.40
C ALA A 117 -3.25 -2.66 14.89
N ASP A 118 -3.51 -2.62 16.20
CA ASP A 118 -4.87 -2.77 16.76
C ASP A 118 -5.85 -1.69 16.29
N ARG A 119 -5.36 -0.53 15.87
CA ARG A 119 -6.19 0.56 15.32
C ARG A 119 -6.95 0.13 14.05
N LEU A 120 -6.45 -0.86 13.30
CA LEU A 120 -7.08 -1.36 12.08
C LEU A 120 -8.48 -1.97 12.33
N SER A 121 -8.80 -2.33 13.58
CA SER A 121 -10.09 -2.93 13.96
C SER A 121 -11.30 -2.02 13.72
N VAL A 122 -11.09 -0.71 13.56
CA VAL A 122 -12.18 0.24 13.23
C VAL A 122 -12.68 0.11 11.78
N ALA A 123 -11.91 -0.53 10.91
CA ALA A 123 -12.19 -0.61 9.47
C ALA A 123 -12.15 -2.03 8.92
N ALA A 124 -11.42 -2.94 9.55
CA ALA A 124 -11.30 -4.34 9.15
C ALA A 124 -11.72 -5.28 10.28
N GLN A 125 -12.31 -6.42 9.91
CA GLN A 125 -12.70 -7.48 10.81
C GLN A 125 -12.29 -8.86 10.26
N GLN A 126 -12.48 -9.91 11.07
CA GLN A 126 -12.27 -11.30 10.68
C GLN A 126 -10.86 -11.55 10.09
N GLY A 127 -10.77 -12.36 9.03
CA GLY A 127 -9.51 -12.71 8.39
C GLY A 127 -8.75 -11.50 7.84
N GLU A 128 -9.46 -10.47 7.37
CA GLU A 128 -8.84 -9.23 6.90
C GLU A 128 -8.08 -8.51 8.01
N LEU A 129 -8.69 -8.35 9.20
CA LEU A 129 -8.00 -7.70 10.32
C LEU A 129 -6.72 -8.44 10.71
N THR A 130 -6.76 -9.78 10.74
CA THR A 130 -5.58 -10.60 11.01
C THR A 130 -4.51 -10.40 9.95
N GLN A 131 -4.89 -10.38 8.67
CA GLN A 131 -3.96 -10.18 7.57
C GLN A 131 -3.30 -8.80 7.62
N GLN A 132 -4.08 -7.74 7.81
CA GLN A 132 -3.58 -6.36 7.84
C GLN A 132 -2.62 -6.13 9.02
N LYS A 133 -2.93 -6.67 10.20
CA LYS A 133 -2.01 -6.63 11.35
C LYS A 133 -0.69 -7.34 11.06
N ALA A 134 -0.74 -8.55 10.49
CA ALA A 134 0.45 -9.29 10.11
C ALA A 134 1.29 -8.55 9.06
N ASN A 135 0.65 -7.85 8.11
CA ASN A 135 1.34 -7.02 7.12
C ASN A 135 2.08 -5.84 7.76
N VAL A 136 1.45 -5.13 8.72
CA VAL A 136 2.10 -4.06 9.49
C VAL A 136 3.31 -4.60 10.26
N GLU A 137 3.11 -5.67 11.05
CA GLU A 137 4.17 -6.28 11.85
C GLU A 137 5.35 -6.71 11.00
N LYS A 138 5.09 -7.43 9.90
CA LYS A 138 6.12 -7.90 8.98
C LYS A 138 6.88 -6.75 8.32
N THR A 139 6.17 -5.70 7.90
CA THR A 139 6.78 -4.53 7.25
C THR A 139 7.72 -3.82 8.22
N LEU A 140 7.25 -3.53 9.44
CA LEU A 140 8.05 -2.81 10.43
C LEU A 140 9.19 -3.67 11.01
N ALA A 141 9.03 -5.00 11.06
CA ALA A 141 10.09 -5.92 11.49
C ALA A 141 11.34 -5.90 10.57
N THR A 142 11.20 -5.46 9.31
CA THR A 142 12.36 -5.27 8.41
C THR A 142 13.28 -4.12 8.83
N GLY A 143 12.80 -3.23 9.72
CA GLY A 143 13.47 -1.98 10.06
C GLY A 143 13.34 -0.91 8.96
N ALA A 144 12.47 -1.13 7.97
CA ALA A 144 12.15 -0.12 6.98
C ALA A 144 11.30 1.00 7.57
N THR A 145 11.51 2.22 7.08
CA THR A 145 10.69 3.39 7.39
C THR A 145 9.69 3.60 6.26
N TYR A 146 8.43 3.77 6.63
CA TYR A 146 7.34 4.07 5.71
C TYR A 146 6.99 5.56 5.75
N ARG A 147 6.78 6.16 4.58
CA ARG A 147 6.36 7.56 4.41
C ARG A 147 5.30 7.70 3.33
N GLY A 148 4.31 8.55 3.59
CA GLY A 148 3.24 8.84 2.64
C GLY A 148 2.03 7.92 2.83
N ALA A 149 1.10 7.94 1.89
CA ALA A 149 -0.13 7.17 1.97
C ALA A 149 -0.52 6.68 0.58
N SER A 150 -1.12 5.50 0.53
CA SER A 150 -1.78 5.01 -0.66
C SER A 150 -3.13 5.70 -0.83
N LYS A 151 -3.58 5.84 -2.08
CA LYS A 151 -4.91 6.35 -2.41
C LYS A 151 -5.76 5.23 -2.97
N VAL A 152 -7.06 5.34 -2.76
CA VAL A 152 -8.05 4.42 -3.31
C VAL A 152 -9.06 5.16 -4.15
N GLU A 153 -9.42 4.58 -5.28
CA GLU A 153 -10.47 5.07 -6.17
C GLU A 153 -11.45 3.94 -6.47
N LEU A 154 -12.74 4.19 -6.26
CA LEU A 154 -13.77 3.22 -6.57
C LEU A 154 -13.90 3.06 -8.09
N ILE A 155 -13.74 1.84 -8.60
CA ILE A 155 -13.98 1.51 -10.01
C ILE A 155 -15.45 1.12 -10.18
N ASP A 156 -15.86 0.09 -9.45
CA ASP A 156 -17.24 -0.38 -9.42
C ASP A 156 -17.54 -1.11 -8.10
N GLY A 157 -18.81 -1.42 -7.89
CA GLY A 157 -19.24 -2.21 -6.75
C GLY A 157 -20.62 -2.78 -6.94
N LEU A 158 -20.89 -3.90 -6.26
CA LEU A 158 -22.17 -4.58 -6.27
C LEU A 158 -22.59 -4.89 -4.84
N ALA A 159 -23.70 -4.30 -4.42
CA ALA A 159 -24.35 -4.66 -3.16
C ALA A 159 -25.26 -5.88 -3.35
N GLY A 160 -25.28 -6.74 -2.35
CA GLY A 160 -26.14 -7.91 -2.25
C GLY A 160 -26.54 -8.17 -0.79
N PRO A 161 -27.35 -9.20 -0.54
CA PRO A 161 -27.76 -9.54 0.80
C PRO A 161 -26.60 -10.13 1.61
N SER A 162 -26.60 -9.88 2.92
CA SER A 162 -25.89 -10.74 3.87
C SER A 162 -26.86 -11.81 4.41
N VAL A 163 -26.32 -12.99 4.75
CA VAL A 163 -27.10 -14.12 5.29
C VAL A 163 -26.69 -14.34 6.74
N HIS A 164 -27.65 -14.28 7.65
CA HIS A 164 -27.45 -14.64 9.04
C HIS A 164 -27.39 -16.16 9.21
N ALA A 165 -26.89 -16.61 10.37
CA ALA A 165 -26.79 -18.04 10.67
C ALA A 165 -28.15 -18.76 10.71
N ASP A 166 -29.24 -18.02 10.99
CA ASP A 166 -30.62 -18.52 10.98
C ASP A 166 -31.25 -18.54 9.57
N GLY A 167 -30.53 -18.08 8.54
CA GLY A 167 -30.99 -17.99 7.16
C GLY A 167 -31.70 -16.68 6.81
N THR A 168 -31.84 -15.75 7.75
CA THR A 168 -32.43 -14.42 7.49
C THR A 168 -31.52 -13.63 6.54
N LEU A 169 -32.14 -12.93 5.57
CA LEU A 169 -31.43 -12.07 4.62
C LEU A 169 -31.56 -10.60 5.02
N VAL A 170 -30.44 -9.89 5.00
CA VAL A 170 -30.42 -8.44 5.11
C VAL A 170 -29.94 -7.88 3.78
N GLU A 171 -30.89 -7.35 3.01
CA GLU A 171 -30.61 -6.74 1.71
C GLU A 171 -29.58 -5.62 1.80
N ASN A 172 -28.72 -5.55 0.78
CA ASN A 172 -27.65 -4.56 0.64
C ASN A 172 -26.62 -4.52 1.78
N ALA A 173 -26.60 -5.49 2.71
CA ALA A 173 -25.66 -5.53 3.84
C ALA A 173 -24.31 -6.21 3.52
N SER A 174 -24.10 -6.61 2.26
CA SER A 174 -22.81 -7.08 1.75
C SER A 174 -22.48 -6.35 0.46
N VAL A 175 -21.23 -5.93 0.28
CA VAL A 175 -20.78 -5.24 -0.92
C VAL A 175 -19.46 -5.80 -1.38
N ASN A 176 -19.40 -6.20 -2.65
CA ASN A 176 -18.15 -6.47 -3.34
C ASN A 176 -17.73 -5.23 -4.12
N LEU A 177 -16.52 -4.73 -3.91
CA LEU A 177 -15.97 -3.55 -4.57
C LEU A 177 -14.77 -3.93 -5.43
N ARG A 178 -14.61 -3.25 -6.56
CA ARG A 178 -13.34 -3.16 -7.29
C ARG A 178 -12.76 -1.77 -7.06
N VAL A 179 -11.56 -1.73 -6.51
CA VAL A 179 -10.89 -0.49 -6.08
C VAL A 179 -9.56 -0.41 -6.78
N CYS A 180 -9.27 0.74 -7.38
CA CYS A 180 -7.94 1.10 -7.84
C CYS A 180 -7.13 1.57 -6.63
N GLU A 181 -6.05 0.87 -6.32
CA GLU A 181 -5.07 1.32 -5.33
C GLU A 181 -3.92 2.01 -6.04
N ASP A 182 -3.57 3.20 -5.57
CA ASP A 182 -2.41 3.96 -6.01
C ASP A 182 -1.41 4.13 -4.87
N ASN A 183 -0.31 3.40 -4.99
CA ASN A 183 0.80 3.41 -4.04
C ASN A 183 1.93 4.36 -4.46
N SER A 184 1.76 5.16 -5.53
CA SER A 184 2.80 6.11 -6.00
C SER A 184 3.17 7.18 -4.98
N GLY A 185 2.27 7.47 -4.02
CA GLY A 185 2.51 8.37 -2.90
C GLY A 185 3.35 7.78 -1.76
N VAL A 186 3.64 6.47 -1.81
CA VAL A 186 4.33 5.74 -0.76
C VAL A 186 5.83 5.68 -1.03
N LYS A 187 6.61 5.93 0.01
CA LYS A 187 8.07 5.79 -0.01
C LYS A 187 8.51 4.89 1.12
N ILE A 188 9.26 3.86 0.78
CA ILE A 188 9.85 2.92 1.74
C ILE A 188 11.35 3.11 1.72
N THR A 189 11.92 3.41 2.88
CA THR A 189 13.37 3.48 3.08
C THR A 189 13.80 2.26 3.88
N GLY A 190 14.71 1.45 3.35
CA GLY A 190 15.24 0.28 4.03
C GLY A 190 16.02 0.65 5.29
N LYS A 191 16.34 -0.36 6.10
CA LYS A 191 17.14 -0.20 7.33
C LYS A 191 18.52 0.40 7.08
N ASP A 192 19.07 0.21 5.87
CA ASP A 192 20.34 0.79 5.42
C ASP A 192 20.23 2.24 4.94
N GLY A 193 19.04 2.85 5.04
CA GLY A 193 18.77 4.21 4.61
C GLY A 193 18.55 4.37 3.11
N LYS A 194 18.57 3.27 2.33
CA LYS A 194 18.36 3.33 0.88
C LYS A 194 16.88 3.18 0.52
N PRO A 195 16.41 3.79 -0.57
CA PRO A 195 15.09 3.52 -1.10
C PRO A 195 14.92 2.03 -1.39
N VAL A 196 13.79 1.47 -0.97
CA VAL A 196 13.34 0.15 -1.38
C VAL A 196 12.60 0.29 -2.70
N ASP A 197 12.96 -0.54 -3.67
CA ASP A 197 12.19 -0.66 -4.91
C ASP A 197 10.83 -1.30 -4.62
N THR A 198 9.75 -0.56 -4.88
CA THR A 198 8.37 -1.00 -4.71
C THR A 198 7.79 -1.59 -6.01
N GLY A 199 8.61 -1.80 -7.03
CA GLY A 199 8.24 -2.40 -8.31
C GLY A 199 7.73 -1.39 -9.35
N ALA A 200 7.60 -1.84 -10.60
CA ALA A 200 7.18 -0.98 -11.72
C ALA A 200 5.69 -0.58 -11.65
N THR A 201 4.83 -1.44 -11.10
CA THR A 201 3.39 -1.20 -11.02
C THR A 201 3.03 -0.66 -9.65
N GLN A 202 2.82 0.65 -9.57
CA GLN A 202 2.36 1.33 -8.34
C GLN A 202 0.84 1.42 -8.23
N ARG A 203 0.12 1.16 -9.33
CA ARG A 203 -1.33 1.25 -9.40
C ARG A 203 -1.94 -0.07 -9.82
N PHE A 204 -2.84 -0.61 -9.00
CA PHE A 204 -3.46 -1.90 -9.30
C PHE A 204 -4.86 -2.08 -8.73
N ILE A 205 -5.63 -3.00 -9.33
CA ILE A 205 -7.02 -3.26 -8.94
C ILE A 205 -7.07 -4.31 -7.83
N VAL A 206 -7.71 -3.97 -6.70
CA VAL A 206 -7.98 -4.88 -5.59
C VAL A 206 -9.48 -5.08 -5.44
N LYS A 207 -9.88 -6.33 -5.18
CA LYS A 207 -11.27 -6.65 -4.87
C LYS A 207 -11.46 -6.68 -3.36
N TYR A 208 -12.51 -6.05 -2.88
CA TYR A 208 -12.86 -6.01 -1.46
C TYR A 208 -14.24 -6.58 -1.23
N ALA A 209 -14.39 -7.35 -0.16
CA ALA A 209 -15.68 -7.69 0.41
C ALA A 209 -15.87 -6.91 1.72
N VAL A 210 -16.98 -6.18 1.80
CA VAL A 210 -17.33 -5.32 2.94
C VAL A 210 -18.70 -5.71 3.45
N LEU A 211 -18.84 -5.86 4.76
CA LEU A 211 -20.10 -6.23 5.41
C LEU A 211 -20.58 -5.11 6.32
N TRP A 212 -21.90 -4.96 6.36
CA TRP A 212 -22.61 -4.19 7.38
C TRP A 212 -23.03 -5.13 8.51
N ASN A 213 -22.71 -4.75 9.75
CA ASN A 213 -23.16 -5.45 10.95
C ASN A 213 -24.44 -4.77 11.49
N GLU A 214 -25.49 -5.57 11.70
CA GLU A 214 -26.78 -5.08 12.18
C GLU A 214 -26.75 -4.65 13.65
N ASP A 215 -25.90 -5.26 14.47
CA ASP A 215 -25.87 -5.02 15.92
C ASP A 215 -25.41 -3.60 16.27
N ASP A 216 -24.43 -3.08 15.54
CA ASP A 216 -23.77 -1.79 15.79
C ASP A 216 -23.84 -0.82 14.59
N GLY A 217 -24.37 -1.28 13.46
CA GLY A 217 -24.47 -0.51 12.22
C GLY A 217 -23.14 -0.27 11.53
N VAL A 218 -22.07 -1.01 11.88
CA VAL A 218 -20.71 -0.79 11.39
C VAL A 218 -20.49 -1.46 10.03
N TRP A 219 -19.84 -0.74 9.11
CA TRP A 219 -19.27 -1.30 7.90
C TRP A 219 -17.82 -1.69 8.12
N SER A 220 -17.43 -2.90 7.72
CA SER A 220 -16.05 -3.37 7.87
C SER A 220 -15.61 -4.21 6.68
N VAL A 221 -14.36 -4.03 6.28
CA VAL A 221 -13.69 -4.89 5.30
C VAL A 221 -13.45 -6.25 5.94
N VAL A 222 -13.92 -7.32 5.30
CA VAL A 222 -13.78 -8.69 5.81
C VAL A 222 -12.90 -9.57 4.93
N SER A 223 -12.63 -9.13 3.70
CA SER A 223 -11.66 -9.77 2.80
C SER A 223 -11.18 -8.78 1.75
N SER A 224 -9.91 -8.94 1.36
CA SER A 224 -9.30 -8.34 0.18
C SER A 224 -8.68 -9.41 -0.71
N GLU A 225 -8.65 -9.18 -2.02
CA GLU A 225 -8.00 -10.05 -3.00
C GLU A 225 -7.16 -9.20 -3.96
N LEU A 226 -5.84 -9.37 -3.85
CA LEU A 226 -4.86 -8.74 -4.73
C LEU A 226 -4.88 -9.39 -6.12
N PRO A 227 -4.55 -8.64 -7.18
CA PRO A 227 -4.48 -9.21 -8.52
C PRO A 227 -3.34 -10.23 -8.61
N PRO A 228 -3.45 -11.25 -9.50
CA PRO A 228 -2.39 -12.21 -9.72
C PRO A 228 -1.13 -11.52 -10.27
N LEU A 229 0.02 -11.79 -9.65
CA LEU A 229 1.32 -11.14 -9.94
C LEU A 229 1.84 -11.32 -11.38
N ASN A 230 1.24 -12.22 -12.18
CA ASN A 230 1.66 -12.53 -13.56
C ASN A 230 0.50 -12.48 -14.58
N GLY A 231 -0.62 -11.85 -14.24
CA GLY A 231 -1.77 -11.69 -15.15
C GLY A 231 -1.56 -10.57 -16.19
N PRO A 232 -2.18 -10.65 -17.38
CA PRO A 232 -2.18 -9.55 -18.35
C PRO A 232 -2.85 -8.29 -17.77
N GLU A 233 -2.78 -7.17 -18.49
CA GLU A 233 -3.17 -5.76 -18.21
C GLU A 233 -4.41 -5.46 -17.35
N GLU A 234 -5.24 -6.44 -16.95
CA GLU A 234 -6.32 -6.32 -15.95
C GLU A 234 -5.84 -6.00 -14.52
N THR A 235 -4.53 -5.90 -14.33
CA THR A 235 -3.92 -5.61 -13.03
C THR A 235 -3.71 -4.12 -12.79
N SER A 236 -3.69 -3.27 -13.83
CA SER A 236 -3.42 -1.84 -13.67
C SER A 236 -4.67 -0.97 -13.83
N CYS A 237 -4.74 0.05 -13.00
CA CYS A 237 -5.55 1.23 -13.15
C CYS A 237 -4.63 2.45 -13.24
#